data_AF-A0A932XCH0-F1
#
_entry.id   AF-A0A932XCH0-F1
#
_cell.length_a   1.000
_cell.length_b   1.000
_cell.length_c   1.000
_cell.angle_alpha   90.00
_cell.angle_beta   90.00
_cell.angle_gamma   90.00
#
_symmetry.space_group_name_H-M   'P 1'
#
loop_
_entity.id
_entity.type
_entity.pdbx_description
1 polymer ?
#
loop_
_entity_poly.entity_id
_entity_poly.type
_entity_poly.pdbx_seq_one_letter_code
_entity_poly.pdbx_strand_id
1 'polypeptide(L)'
;MLRLFRSANDVRLVTTNFDQHFTMAATETFARPFGQPPATYHAPALPLGDRFNGIVYLHGCVEQDPDELILTDRDFGRAYLTEGWARRFLQSMFTKFTVLFVGYSHTDPVIYHLARALPPESTSRFVLVGEPNAEELARWNQLGIAVVRFAIGQGTERYAALPSTIEDWGNRISEAYRGREQQIGRIVAVSAELDPTDNSYLEWALSDTATVKFFTARAKGTYWLQWADQRGYLNPLFLPGATLDDREKLLAEWFSREFAAIHAPEALALVQRHGARITSDSSIARS
;
A
#
# COMPACT_ATOMS: atom_id res chain seq x y z
N MET A 1 9.86 -5.04 10.92
CA MET A 1 9.27 -3.99 10.05
C MET A 1 8.66 -4.57 8.77
N LEU A 2 9.41 -5.32 7.95
CA LEU A 2 8.88 -5.83 6.67
C LEU A 2 7.64 -6.73 6.80
N ARG A 3 7.50 -7.43 7.93
CA ARG A 3 6.29 -8.20 8.30
C ARG A 3 5.01 -7.39 8.47
N LEU A 4 5.08 -6.04 8.49
CA LEU A 4 3.90 -5.19 8.42
C LEU A 4 3.24 -5.24 7.03
N PHE A 5 4.01 -5.61 5.99
CA PHE A 5 3.51 -5.75 4.63
C PHE A 5 3.11 -7.20 4.35
N ARG A 6 2.04 -7.39 3.58
CA ARG A 6 1.45 -8.71 3.32
C ARG A 6 2.25 -9.53 2.31
N SER A 7 2.80 -8.85 1.32
CA SER A 7 3.54 -9.43 0.20
C SER A 7 4.64 -8.49 -0.25
N ALA A 8 5.61 -9.02 -0.99
CA ALA A 8 6.68 -8.23 -1.58
C ALA A 8 6.15 -7.07 -2.44
N ASN A 9 5.04 -7.28 -3.15
CA ASN A 9 4.39 -6.29 -3.99
C ASN A 9 3.67 -5.19 -3.20
N ASP A 10 3.36 -5.40 -1.93
CA ASP A 10 2.72 -4.39 -1.07
C ASP A 10 3.74 -3.51 -0.34
N VAL A 11 5.03 -3.84 -0.39
CA VAL A 11 6.07 -3.11 0.33
C VAL A 11 6.11 -1.67 -0.17
N ARG A 12 6.11 -0.72 0.76
CA ARG A 12 6.36 0.70 0.51
C ARG A 12 7.24 1.20 1.66
N LEU A 13 8.54 1.03 1.51
CA LEU A 13 9.52 1.39 2.52
C LEU A 13 10.46 2.45 1.94
N VAL A 14 10.66 3.53 2.68
CA VAL A 14 11.64 4.57 2.33
C VAL A 14 12.64 4.64 3.46
N THR A 15 13.93 4.64 3.12
CA THR A 15 15.02 4.71 4.09
C THR A 15 16.08 5.72 3.65
N THR A 16 16.67 6.39 4.64
CA THR A 16 17.89 7.21 4.50
C THR A 16 19.15 6.43 4.90
N ASN A 17 19.01 5.16 5.29
CA ASN A 17 20.16 4.31 5.59
C ASN A 17 20.84 3.91 4.28
N PHE A 18 22.16 3.77 4.31
CA PHE A 18 22.95 3.36 3.14
C PHE A 18 23.16 1.83 3.06
N ASP A 19 22.91 1.11 4.15
CA ASP A 19 23.08 -0.35 4.24
C ASP A 19 21.96 -1.14 3.55
N GLN A 20 22.23 -2.40 3.20
CA GLN A 20 21.26 -3.26 2.52
C GLN A 20 20.37 -4.08 3.47
N HIS A 21 20.33 -3.80 4.77
CA HIS A 21 19.63 -4.68 5.71
C HIS A 21 18.15 -4.87 5.35
N PHE A 22 17.47 -3.84 4.84
CA PHE A 22 16.08 -3.98 4.38
C PHE A 22 15.95 -4.88 3.16
N THR A 23 16.80 -4.73 2.15
CA THR A 23 16.77 -5.55 0.93
C THR A 23 17.09 -7.01 1.25
N MET A 24 18.11 -7.25 2.07
CA MET A 24 18.46 -8.60 2.55
C MET A 24 17.32 -9.23 3.35
N ALA A 25 16.81 -8.52 4.36
CA ALA A 25 15.72 -9.01 5.19
C ALA A 25 14.42 -9.24 4.38
N ALA A 26 14.19 -8.50 3.30
CA ALA A 26 13.03 -8.70 2.43
C ALA A 26 13.11 -10.01 1.65
N THR A 27 14.32 -10.35 1.21
CA THR A 27 14.59 -11.63 0.54
C THR A 27 14.24 -12.80 1.46
N GLU A 28 14.62 -12.72 2.74
CA GLU A 28 14.28 -13.73 3.74
C GLU A 28 12.79 -13.72 4.11
N THR A 29 12.22 -12.54 4.38
CA THR A 29 10.85 -12.39 4.87
C THR A 29 9.81 -12.81 3.84
N PHE A 30 10.07 -12.55 2.55
CA PHE A 30 9.16 -12.85 1.46
C PHE A 30 9.60 -14.05 0.61
N ALA A 31 10.58 -14.82 1.08
CA ALA A 31 11.03 -16.04 0.42
C ALA A 31 9.85 -16.98 0.15
N ARG A 32 9.47 -17.10 -1.12
CA ARG A 32 8.50 -18.08 -1.60
C ARG A 32 9.07 -18.79 -2.82
N PRO A 33 8.75 -20.08 -3.03
CA PRO A 33 9.03 -20.73 -4.30
C PRO A 33 8.38 -19.88 -5.40
N PHE A 34 9.20 -19.30 -6.29
CA PHE A 34 8.79 -18.42 -7.40
C PHE A 34 8.33 -16.99 -7.05
N GLY A 35 8.50 -16.52 -5.80
CA GLY A 35 8.22 -15.13 -5.43
C GLY A 35 9.41 -14.20 -5.74
N GLN A 36 9.17 -13.06 -6.40
CA GLN A 36 10.19 -12.03 -6.55
C GLN A 36 10.28 -11.17 -5.27
N PRO A 37 11.50 -10.74 -4.87
CA PRO A 37 11.65 -9.76 -3.80
C PRO A 37 11.00 -8.42 -4.19
N PRO A 38 10.73 -7.53 -3.23
CA PRO A 38 10.26 -6.18 -3.54
C PRO A 38 11.24 -5.49 -4.50
N ALA A 39 10.71 -4.65 -5.40
CA ALA A 39 11.56 -3.79 -6.20
C ALA A 39 12.39 -2.88 -5.29
N THR A 40 13.62 -2.60 -5.70
CA THR A 40 14.51 -1.68 -4.99
C THR A 40 14.82 -0.48 -5.89
N TYR A 41 14.72 0.71 -5.32
CA TYR A 41 15.01 1.97 -5.99
C TYR A 41 16.07 2.71 -5.21
N HIS A 42 16.99 3.33 -5.94
CA HIS A 42 18.11 4.03 -5.36
C HIS A 42 18.21 5.44 -5.92
N ALA A 43 18.63 6.38 -5.07
CA ALA A 43 19.15 7.65 -5.52
C ALA A 43 20.20 7.47 -6.64
N PRO A 44 20.23 8.34 -7.66
CA PRO A 44 19.29 9.42 -7.95
C PRO A 44 18.02 8.97 -8.72
N ALA A 45 17.95 7.71 -9.14
CA ALA A 45 16.89 7.14 -9.97
C ALA A 45 15.65 6.68 -9.15
N LEU A 46 14.98 7.63 -8.51
CA LEU A 46 13.77 7.36 -7.72
C LEU A 46 12.51 7.19 -8.60
N PRO A 47 11.52 6.39 -8.16
CA PRO A 47 10.23 6.26 -8.84
C PRO A 47 9.38 7.54 -8.67
N LEU A 48 8.23 7.56 -9.34
CA LEU A 48 7.22 8.59 -9.07
C LEU A 48 6.69 8.40 -7.64
N GLY A 49 6.83 9.42 -6.79
CA GLY A 49 6.53 9.30 -5.36
C GLY A 49 5.07 9.00 -5.03
N ASP A 50 4.13 9.23 -5.96
CA ASP A 50 2.71 8.89 -5.82
C ASP A 50 2.37 7.45 -6.25
N ARG A 51 3.32 6.75 -6.88
CA ARG A 51 3.13 5.40 -7.43
C ARG A 51 4.42 4.61 -7.31
N PHE A 52 4.60 3.97 -6.16
CA PHE A 52 5.68 3.01 -5.98
C PHE A 52 5.26 1.86 -5.08
N ASN A 53 5.90 0.73 -5.33
CA ASN A 53 5.88 -0.48 -4.52
C ASN A 53 7.31 -1.01 -4.52
N GLY A 54 7.95 -1.04 -3.36
CA GLY A 54 9.33 -1.41 -3.17
C GLY A 54 10.01 -0.71 -2.00
N ILE A 55 11.32 -0.90 -1.93
CA ILE A 55 12.24 -0.29 -0.98
C ILE A 55 12.95 0.87 -1.70
N VAL A 56 12.87 2.07 -1.14
CA VAL A 56 13.47 3.29 -1.69
C VAL A 56 14.62 3.74 -0.79
N TYR A 57 15.83 3.70 -1.31
CA TYR A 57 17.04 4.23 -0.71
C TYR A 57 17.19 5.71 -1.11
N LEU A 58 16.62 6.59 -0.28
CA LEU A 58 16.50 8.01 -0.56
C LEU A 58 17.87 8.71 -0.70
N HIS A 59 18.87 8.24 0.04
CA HIS A 59 20.24 8.77 0.00
C HIS A 59 21.21 7.87 -0.77
N GLY A 60 20.71 6.83 -1.42
CA GLY A 60 21.51 5.81 -2.09
C GLY A 60 21.94 4.68 -1.17
N CYS A 61 22.79 3.80 -1.68
CA CYS A 61 23.27 2.59 -1.01
C CYS A 61 24.78 2.45 -1.17
N VAL A 62 25.48 1.96 -0.14
CA VAL A 62 26.94 1.82 -0.12
C VAL A 62 27.54 0.96 -1.24
N GLU A 63 26.73 0.16 -1.93
CA GLU A 63 27.17 -0.65 -3.07
C GLU A 63 27.10 0.07 -4.42
N GLN A 64 26.57 1.30 -4.45
CA GLN A 64 26.53 2.16 -5.63
C GLN A 64 27.83 2.96 -5.81
N ASP A 65 27.92 3.65 -6.95
CA ASP A 65 28.94 4.67 -7.14
C ASP A 65 28.82 5.74 -6.03
N PRO A 66 29.91 6.11 -5.35
CA PRO A 66 29.89 7.17 -4.35
C PRO A 66 29.29 8.50 -4.84
N ASP A 67 29.39 8.82 -6.13
CA ASP A 67 28.83 10.04 -6.72
C ASP A 67 27.28 10.01 -6.80
N GLU A 68 26.66 8.86 -6.56
CA GLU A 68 25.20 8.68 -6.47
C GLU A 68 24.67 8.82 -5.03
N LEU A 69 25.55 8.88 -4.03
CA LEU A 69 25.18 8.99 -2.62
C LEU A 69 24.89 10.44 -2.22
N ILE A 70 23.95 10.61 -1.29
CA ILE A 70 23.76 11.89 -0.59
C ILE A 70 24.46 11.81 0.76
N LEU A 71 25.65 12.40 0.87
CA LEU A 71 26.43 12.40 2.11
C LEU A 71 26.83 13.81 2.55
N THR A 72 27.14 14.69 1.60
CA THR A 72 27.63 16.05 1.87
C THR A 72 26.54 17.10 1.66
N ASP A 73 26.72 18.28 2.24
CA ASP A 73 25.82 19.43 2.00
C ASP A 73 25.65 19.76 0.51
N ARG A 74 26.71 19.53 -0.28
CA ARG A 74 26.68 19.70 -1.74
C ARG A 74 25.72 18.70 -2.39
N ASP A 75 25.75 17.44 -1.96
CA ASP A 75 24.87 16.39 -2.48
C ASP A 75 23.42 16.64 -2.05
N PHE A 76 23.20 17.11 -0.82
CA PHE A 76 21.88 17.57 -0.36
C PHE A 76 21.34 18.71 -1.23
N GLY A 77 22.16 19.74 -1.48
CA GLY A 77 21.81 20.85 -2.37
C GLY A 77 21.51 20.36 -3.79
N ARG A 78 22.24 19.35 -4.27
CA ARG A 78 21.98 18.69 -5.55
C ARG A 78 20.61 18.00 -5.56
N ALA A 79 20.41 17.07 -4.64
CA ALA A 79 19.24 16.19 -4.63
C ALA A 79 17.91 16.87 -4.29
N TYR A 80 17.93 17.87 -3.41
CA TYR A 80 16.71 18.50 -2.89
C TYR A 80 16.42 19.88 -3.47
N LEU A 81 17.44 20.61 -3.95
CA LEU A 81 17.27 21.98 -4.43
C LEU A 81 17.47 22.11 -5.94
N THR A 82 18.64 21.75 -6.45
CA THR A 82 18.99 22.02 -7.86
C THR A 82 18.44 20.98 -8.83
N GLU A 83 18.76 19.69 -8.67
CA GLU A 83 18.18 18.61 -9.47
C GLU A 83 16.82 18.15 -8.93
N GLY A 84 16.65 18.23 -7.61
CA GLY A 84 15.35 18.13 -6.93
C GLY A 84 14.67 16.77 -6.98
N TRP A 85 15.36 15.69 -7.37
CA TRP A 85 14.79 14.36 -7.49
C TRP A 85 14.25 13.82 -6.15
N ALA A 86 14.97 14.02 -5.04
CA ALA A 86 14.55 13.58 -3.71
C ALA A 86 13.33 14.37 -3.23
N ARG A 87 13.36 15.70 -3.46
CA ARG A 87 12.23 16.60 -3.14
C ARG A 87 10.96 16.19 -3.89
N ARG A 88 11.04 15.96 -5.21
CA ARG A 88 9.88 15.59 -6.03
C ARG A 88 9.27 14.27 -5.55
N PHE A 89 10.10 13.26 -5.30
CA PHE A 89 9.66 11.99 -4.76
C PHE A 89 8.90 12.17 -3.42
N LEU A 90 9.51 12.83 -2.44
CA LEU A 90 8.91 13.00 -1.13
C LEU A 90 7.60 13.81 -1.18
N GLN A 91 7.56 14.87 -1.97
CA GLN A 91 6.36 15.71 -2.10
C GLN A 91 5.19 14.87 -2.61
N SER A 92 5.38 14.12 -3.70
CA SER A 92 4.34 13.23 -4.23
C SER A 92 3.95 12.13 -3.24
N MET A 93 4.92 11.54 -2.54
CA MET A 93 4.67 10.49 -1.54
C MET A 93 3.80 11.00 -0.39
N PHE A 94 4.16 12.14 0.20
CA PHE A 94 3.44 12.68 1.36
C PHE A 94 2.07 13.26 1.01
N THR A 95 1.78 13.55 -0.25
CA THR A 95 0.43 13.92 -0.69
C THR A 95 -0.46 12.69 -0.90
N LYS A 96 0.12 11.55 -1.26
CA LYS A 96 -0.62 10.35 -1.67
C LYS A 96 -0.79 9.31 -0.57
N PHE A 97 0.19 9.18 0.34
CA PHE A 97 0.24 8.05 1.28
C PHE A 97 0.20 8.49 2.74
N THR A 98 -0.50 7.71 3.55
CA THR A 98 -0.35 7.77 5.02
C THR A 98 1.05 7.28 5.39
N VAL A 99 1.78 8.07 6.17
CA VAL A 99 3.19 7.79 6.49
C VAL A 99 3.37 7.47 7.97
N LEU A 100 4.17 6.43 8.26
CA LEU A 100 4.68 6.13 9.59
C LEU A 100 6.20 6.29 9.62
N PHE A 101 6.69 7.22 10.43
CA PHE A 101 8.11 7.38 10.71
C PHE A 101 8.55 6.41 11.83
N VAL A 102 9.63 5.66 11.61
CA VAL A 102 10.21 4.73 12.59
C VAL A 102 11.72 4.97 12.68
N GLY A 103 12.24 5.09 13.91
CA GLY A 103 13.68 5.37 14.13
C GLY A 103 14.11 6.78 13.69
N TYR A 104 13.16 7.68 13.47
CA TYR A 104 13.41 9.04 12.99
C TYR A 104 13.48 10.03 14.16
N SER A 105 14.64 10.64 14.35
CA SER A 105 14.91 11.63 15.41
C SER A 105 14.84 13.09 14.95
N HIS A 106 14.31 13.36 13.74
CA HIS A 106 14.26 14.69 13.11
C HIS A 106 15.60 15.39 12.85
N THR A 107 16.71 14.68 12.85
CA THR A 107 18.00 15.31 12.55
C THR A 107 18.19 15.62 11.06
N ASP A 108 17.29 15.17 10.17
CA ASP A 108 17.28 15.53 8.76
C ASP A 108 16.47 16.83 8.56
N PRO A 109 17.11 17.99 8.36
CA PRO A 109 16.42 19.27 8.24
C PRO A 109 15.53 19.32 7.01
N VAL A 110 15.85 18.53 5.97
CA VAL A 110 15.16 18.60 4.69
C VAL A 110 13.84 17.85 4.75
N ILE A 111 13.82 16.65 5.33
CA ILE A 111 12.57 15.92 5.59
C ILE A 111 11.67 16.74 6.53
N TYR A 112 12.25 17.40 7.53
CA TYR A 112 11.53 18.31 8.43
C TYR A 112 10.83 19.45 7.67
N HIS A 113 11.56 20.16 6.80
CA HIS A 113 10.99 21.27 6.05
C HIS A 113 9.98 20.82 5.00
N LEU A 114 10.20 19.67 4.35
CA LEU A 114 9.26 19.12 3.38
C LEU A 114 7.97 18.65 4.04
N ALA A 115 8.04 18.01 5.21
CA ALA A 115 6.85 17.61 5.95
C ALA A 115 5.97 18.81 6.32
N ARG A 116 6.58 19.94 6.67
CA ARG A 116 5.88 21.19 7.03
C ARG A 116 5.31 21.94 5.82
N ALA A 117 5.92 21.80 4.66
CA ALA A 117 5.52 22.53 3.45
C ALA A 117 4.28 21.93 2.76
N LEU A 118 3.76 20.81 3.26
CA LEU A 118 2.62 20.12 2.67
C LEU A 118 1.29 20.67 3.19
N PRO A 119 0.24 20.76 2.34
CA PRO A 119 -1.05 21.30 2.74
C PRO A 119 -1.68 20.53 3.91
N PRO A 120 -2.49 21.17 4.78
CA PRO A 120 -3.19 20.49 5.88
C PRO A 120 -4.09 19.34 5.42
N GLU A 121 -4.60 19.41 4.19
CA GLU A 121 -5.46 18.40 3.54
C GLU A 121 -4.70 17.14 3.07
N SER A 122 -3.39 17.09 3.29
CA SER A 122 -2.57 15.92 2.99
C SER A 122 -2.91 14.71 3.87
N THR A 123 -2.48 13.52 3.44
CA THR A 123 -2.65 12.26 4.17
C THR A 123 -2.07 12.27 5.57
N SER A 124 -2.63 11.44 6.46
CA SER A 124 -2.24 11.33 7.86
C SER A 124 -0.77 10.91 8.03
N ARG A 125 -0.11 11.46 9.06
CA ARG A 125 1.28 11.16 9.38
C ARG A 125 1.40 10.71 10.82
N PHE A 126 2.24 9.72 11.04
CA PHE A 126 2.47 9.12 12.34
C PHE A 126 3.96 8.98 12.60
N VAL A 127 4.35 9.03 13.87
CA VAL A 127 5.71 8.67 14.30
C VAL A 127 5.64 7.65 15.41
N LEU A 128 6.46 6.60 15.31
CA LEU A 128 6.66 5.62 16.37
C LEU A 128 7.81 6.08 17.28
N VAL A 129 7.46 6.51 18.48
CA VAL A 129 8.41 6.98 19.51
C VAL A 129 8.19 6.23 20.81
N GLY A 130 9.23 6.12 21.63
CA GLY A 130 9.14 5.47 22.92
C GLY A 130 8.37 6.32 23.93
N GLU A 131 9.12 7.11 24.69
CA GLU A 131 8.59 8.11 25.61
C GLU A 131 9.07 9.50 25.18
N PRO A 132 8.28 10.23 24.36
CA PRO A 132 8.62 11.58 23.98
C PRO A 132 8.40 12.52 25.16
N ASN A 133 9.30 13.48 25.35
CA ASN A 133 9.09 14.56 26.31
C ASN A 133 8.05 15.58 25.79
N ALA A 134 7.69 16.56 26.62
CA ALA A 134 6.68 17.57 26.28
C ALA A 134 7.09 18.42 25.05
N GLU A 135 8.38 18.72 24.89
CA GLU A 135 8.88 19.50 23.77
C GLU A 135 8.82 18.71 22.45
N GLU A 136 9.18 17.42 22.50
CA GLU A 136 9.07 16.51 21.35
C GLU A 136 7.61 16.35 20.94
N LEU A 137 6.70 16.14 21.89
CA LEU A 137 5.27 16.04 21.61
C LEU A 137 4.71 17.33 20.98
N ALA A 138 5.09 18.49 21.52
CA ALA A 138 4.71 19.78 20.94
C ALA A 138 5.25 19.96 19.52
N ARG A 139 6.49 19.54 19.27
CA ARG A 139 7.12 19.58 17.94
C ARG A 139 6.39 18.69 16.94
N TRP A 140 6.07 17.45 17.30
CA TRP A 140 5.31 16.54 16.43
C TRP A 140 3.91 17.08 16.11
N ASN A 141 3.22 17.62 17.11
CA ASN A 141 1.90 18.23 16.92
C ASN A 141 1.95 19.44 15.97
N GLN A 142 2.97 20.29 16.08
CA GLN A 142 3.16 21.43 15.16
C GLN A 142 3.40 20.99 13.70
N LEU A 143 3.92 19.78 13.50
CA LEU A 143 4.15 19.21 12.17
C LEU A 143 2.94 18.44 11.63
N GLY A 144 1.83 18.37 12.40
CA GLY A 144 0.68 17.54 12.06
C GLY A 144 1.02 16.04 12.04
N ILE A 145 2.00 15.62 12.83
CA ILE A 145 2.42 14.22 12.95
C ILE A 145 1.88 13.65 14.26
N ALA A 146 1.02 12.65 14.16
CA ALA A 146 0.43 11.96 15.31
C ALA A 146 1.43 11.00 15.96
N VAL A 147 1.57 11.10 17.28
CA VAL A 147 2.50 10.26 18.04
C VAL A 147 1.88 8.90 18.36
N VAL A 148 2.59 7.84 17.99
CA VAL A 148 2.32 6.45 18.40
C VAL A 148 3.41 6.04 19.38
N ARG A 149 3.00 5.65 20.60
CA ARG A 149 3.93 5.33 21.69
C ARG A 149 4.22 3.83 21.75
N PHE A 150 5.45 3.46 22.10
CA PHE A 150 5.80 2.10 22.50
C PHE A 150 6.58 2.12 23.82
N ALA A 151 6.52 1.03 24.57
CA ALA A 151 7.22 0.93 25.85
C ALA A 151 8.74 0.96 25.64
N ILE A 152 9.47 1.69 26.48
CA ILE A 152 10.94 1.68 26.49
C ILE A 152 11.46 1.05 27.77
N GLY A 153 12.57 0.32 27.65
CA GLY A 153 13.32 -0.21 28.78
C GLY A 153 14.31 0.82 29.36
N GLN A 154 15.16 0.36 30.26
CA GLN A 154 16.25 1.16 30.83
C GLN A 154 17.61 0.74 30.24
N GLY A 155 18.60 1.64 30.24
CA GLY A 155 19.97 1.32 29.83
C GLY A 155 20.09 0.82 28.39
N THR A 156 20.82 -0.28 28.19
CA THR A 156 21.06 -0.90 26.87
C THR A 156 19.81 -1.55 26.27
N GLU A 157 18.79 -1.82 27.08
CA GLU A 157 17.51 -2.41 26.64
C GLU A 157 16.44 -1.37 26.34
N ARG A 158 16.83 -0.09 26.23
CA ARG A 158 15.90 1.03 26.00
C ARG A 158 14.91 0.79 24.87
N TYR A 159 15.36 0.17 23.77
CA TYR A 159 14.52 -0.13 22.61
C TYR A 159 14.20 -1.62 22.43
N ALA A 160 14.40 -2.45 23.46
CA ALA A 160 14.22 -3.91 23.37
C ALA A 160 12.77 -4.31 23.05
N ALA A 161 11.78 -3.49 23.41
CA ALA A 161 10.37 -3.75 23.10
C ALA A 161 9.95 -3.33 21.68
N LEU A 162 10.78 -2.60 20.94
CA LEU A 162 10.42 -2.14 19.59
C LEU A 162 10.25 -3.32 18.60
N PRO A 163 11.18 -4.30 18.53
CA PRO A 163 11.00 -5.45 17.65
C PRO A 163 9.72 -6.24 17.94
N SER A 164 9.45 -6.55 19.21
CA SER A 164 8.26 -7.31 19.61
C SER A 164 6.98 -6.52 19.36
N THR A 165 6.96 -5.21 19.61
CA THR A 165 5.81 -4.34 19.31
C THR A 165 5.47 -4.36 17.81
N ILE A 166 6.48 -4.27 16.95
CA ILE A 166 6.28 -4.31 15.49
C ILE A 166 5.85 -5.69 15.02
N GLU A 167 6.39 -6.76 15.63
CA GLU A 167 6.01 -8.13 15.33
C GLU A 167 4.56 -8.42 15.73
N ASP A 168 4.16 -8.07 16.96
CA ASP A 168 2.79 -8.21 17.45
C ASP A 168 1.81 -7.42 16.59
N TRP A 169 2.20 -6.21 16.17
CA TRP A 169 1.38 -5.41 15.27
C TRP A 169 1.22 -6.10 13.91
N GLY A 170 2.31 -6.61 13.31
CA GLY A 170 2.26 -7.37 12.06
C GLY A 170 1.40 -8.63 12.16
N ASN A 171 1.47 -9.34 13.29
CA ASN A 171 0.64 -10.51 13.58
C ASN A 171 -0.84 -10.15 13.66
N ARG A 172 -1.20 -9.10 14.39
CA ARG A 172 -2.60 -8.62 14.50
C ARG A 172 -3.17 -8.18 13.16
N ILE A 173 -2.39 -7.47 12.35
CA ILE A 173 -2.80 -7.10 10.98
C ILE A 173 -3.08 -8.37 10.18
N SER A 174 -2.13 -9.30 10.18
CA SER A 174 -2.23 -10.55 9.41
C SER A 174 -3.43 -11.41 9.86
N GLU A 175 -3.68 -11.51 11.16
CA GLU A 175 -4.80 -12.26 11.72
C GLU A 175 -6.15 -11.64 11.34
N ALA A 176 -6.29 -10.31 11.50
CA ALA A 176 -7.50 -9.60 11.09
C ALA A 176 -7.79 -9.79 9.59
N TYR A 177 -6.75 -9.79 8.75
CA TYR A 177 -6.89 -10.07 7.31
C TYR A 177 -7.29 -11.51 7.02
N ARG A 178 -6.65 -12.50 7.64
CA ARG A 178 -7.03 -13.92 7.49
C ARG A 178 -8.46 -14.17 7.94
N GLY A 179 -8.89 -13.55 9.04
CA GLY A 179 -10.27 -13.62 9.51
C GLY A 179 -11.25 -13.07 8.47
N ARG A 180 -10.96 -11.91 7.87
CA ARG A 180 -11.76 -11.34 6.78
C ARG A 180 -11.79 -12.23 5.55
N GLU A 181 -10.64 -12.75 5.13
CA GLU A 181 -10.54 -13.65 3.99
C GLU A 181 -11.36 -14.93 4.20
N GLN A 182 -11.26 -15.54 5.39
CA GLN A 182 -12.01 -16.74 5.76
C GLN A 182 -13.51 -16.46 5.81
N GLN A 183 -13.92 -15.33 6.39
CA GLN A 183 -15.32 -14.93 6.46
C GLN A 183 -15.89 -14.71 5.06
N ILE A 184 -15.22 -13.92 4.20
CA ILE A 184 -15.63 -13.73 2.80
C ILE A 184 -15.70 -15.08 2.08
N GLY A 185 -14.69 -15.93 2.25
CA GLY A 185 -14.66 -17.25 1.63
C GLY A 185 -15.82 -18.14 2.07
N ARG A 186 -16.18 -18.12 3.36
CA ARG A 186 -17.34 -18.84 3.90
C ARG A 186 -18.64 -18.34 3.28
N ILE A 187 -18.85 -17.01 3.24
CA ILE A 187 -20.04 -16.40 2.65
C ILE A 187 -20.15 -16.78 1.17
N VAL A 188 -19.04 -16.68 0.44
CA VAL A 188 -18.98 -16.96 -1.00
C VAL A 188 -19.24 -18.44 -1.33
N ALA A 189 -18.85 -19.35 -0.43
CA ALA A 189 -18.99 -20.80 -0.62
C ALA A 189 -20.41 -21.34 -0.39
N VAL A 190 -21.26 -20.64 0.37
CA VAL A 190 -22.63 -21.12 0.67
C VAL A 190 -23.53 -21.05 -0.56
N SER A 191 -23.26 -20.12 -1.50
CA SER A 191 -23.88 -20.01 -2.83
C SER A 191 -25.38 -20.37 -2.90
N ALA A 192 -26.20 -19.77 -2.03
CA ALA A 192 -27.63 -19.50 -2.21
C ALA A 192 -28.13 -18.75 -0.97
N GLU A 193 -28.92 -17.69 -1.18
CA GLU A 193 -29.59 -16.88 -0.15
C GLU A 193 -28.68 -16.33 0.97
N LEU A 194 -28.18 -15.12 0.77
CA LEU A 194 -27.45 -14.39 1.81
C LEU A 194 -28.41 -13.84 2.86
N ASP A 195 -28.07 -14.06 4.13
CA ASP A 195 -28.71 -13.29 5.19
C ASP A 195 -28.29 -11.79 5.13
N PRO A 196 -29.07 -10.88 5.73
CA PRO A 196 -28.77 -9.44 5.67
C PRO A 196 -27.41 -9.05 6.24
N THR A 197 -26.88 -9.81 7.21
CA THR A 197 -25.58 -9.56 7.85
C THR A 197 -24.45 -9.90 6.89
N ASP A 198 -24.50 -11.09 6.30
CA ASP A 198 -23.51 -11.54 5.32
C ASP A 198 -23.56 -10.67 4.05
N ASN A 199 -24.75 -10.22 3.64
CA ASN A 199 -24.88 -9.27 2.53
C ASN A 199 -24.22 -7.92 2.84
N SER A 200 -24.51 -7.33 4.02
CA SER A 200 -23.90 -6.07 4.44
C SER A 200 -22.38 -6.19 4.57
N TYR A 201 -21.90 -7.35 5.03
CA TYR A 201 -20.47 -7.62 5.16
C TYR A 201 -19.77 -7.68 3.80
N LEU A 202 -20.40 -8.30 2.79
CA LEU A 202 -19.86 -8.29 1.43
C LEU A 202 -19.88 -6.90 0.81
N GLU A 203 -20.94 -6.11 1.03
CA GLU A 203 -21.00 -4.73 0.55
C GLU A 203 -19.87 -3.87 1.14
N TRP A 204 -19.59 -4.04 2.44
CA TRP A 204 -18.40 -3.47 3.06
C TRP A 204 -17.10 -4.02 2.45
N ALA A 205 -17.01 -5.33 2.21
CA ALA A 205 -15.81 -5.94 1.64
C ALA A 205 -15.53 -5.44 0.21
N LEU A 206 -16.56 -5.11 -0.58
CA LEU A 206 -16.37 -4.48 -1.88
C LEU A 206 -16.03 -2.98 -1.80
N SER A 207 -16.11 -2.35 -0.62
CA SER A 207 -15.70 -0.95 -0.45
C SER A 207 -14.17 -0.76 -0.32
N ASP A 208 -13.44 -1.81 0.08
CA ASP A 208 -11.98 -1.80 0.28
C ASP A 208 -11.25 -2.66 -0.77
N THR A 209 -10.21 -2.09 -1.39
CA THR A 209 -9.38 -2.75 -2.41
C THR A 209 -8.75 -4.03 -1.90
N ALA A 210 -8.39 -4.09 -0.61
CA ALA A 210 -7.78 -5.30 -0.05
C ALA A 210 -8.76 -6.47 0.02
N THR A 211 -9.99 -6.23 0.45
CA THR A 211 -11.02 -7.26 0.64
C THR A 211 -11.70 -7.67 -0.65
N VAL A 212 -11.76 -6.78 -1.67
CA VAL A 212 -12.20 -7.13 -3.04
C VAL A 212 -11.38 -8.28 -3.62
N LYS A 213 -10.07 -8.35 -3.33
CA LYS A 213 -9.21 -9.47 -3.77
C LYS A 213 -9.67 -10.81 -3.19
N PHE A 214 -10.13 -10.83 -1.93
CA PHE A 214 -10.62 -12.05 -1.30
C PHE A 214 -11.93 -12.54 -1.92
N PHE A 215 -12.81 -11.59 -2.27
CA PHE A 215 -14.06 -11.87 -2.98
C PHE A 215 -13.77 -12.43 -4.38
N THR A 216 -13.04 -11.67 -5.20
CA THR A 216 -12.74 -12.02 -6.60
C THR A 216 -11.93 -13.32 -6.76
N ALA A 217 -11.17 -13.73 -5.73
CA ALA A 217 -10.46 -15.01 -5.74
C ALA A 217 -11.37 -16.24 -5.59
N ARG A 218 -12.56 -16.08 -4.99
CA ARG A 218 -13.44 -17.20 -4.62
C ARG A 218 -14.81 -17.16 -5.30
N ALA A 219 -15.27 -15.99 -5.71
CA ALA A 219 -16.60 -15.76 -6.28
C ALA A 219 -16.66 -16.17 -7.76
N LYS A 220 -16.79 -17.48 -8.04
CA LYS A 220 -16.75 -18.00 -9.42
C LYS A 220 -18.12 -18.31 -10.03
N GLY A 221 -19.15 -18.45 -9.20
CA GLY A 221 -20.50 -18.77 -9.66
C GLY A 221 -21.23 -17.57 -10.29
N THR A 222 -22.13 -17.84 -11.24
CA THR A 222 -22.96 -16.81 -11.91
C THR A 222 -23.88 -16.05 -10.96
N TYR A 223 -24.22 -16.64 -9.80
CA TYR A 223 -24.88 -15.94 -8.69
C TYR A 223 -24.12 -14.68 -8.27
N TRP A 224 -22.78 -14.76 -8.14
CA TRP A 224 -21.96 -13.63 -7.72
C TRP A 224 -21.85 -12.55 -8.79
N LEU A 225 -21.85 -12.96 -10.07
CA LEU A 225 -21.93 -12.03 -11.20
C LEU A 225 -23.23 -11.23 -11.15
N GLN A 226 -24.36 -11.90 -10.96
CA GLN A 226 -25.67 -11.26 -10.83
C GLN A 226 -25.78 -10.38 -9.57
N TRP A 227 -25.28 -10.86 -8.45
CA TRP A 227 -25.28 -10.14 -7.18
C TRP A 227 -24.50 -8.81 -7.27
N ALA A 228 -23.32 -8.84 -7.91
CA ALA A 228 -22.47 -7.67 -8.10
C ALA A 228 -23.08 -6.67 -9.10
N ASP A 229 -23.66 -7.19 -10.19
CA ASP A 229 -24.36 -6.40 -11.21
C ASP A 229 -25.57 -5.65 -10.64
N GLN A 230 -26.45 -6.34 -9.91
CA GLN A 230 -27.65 -5.75 -9.30
C GLN A 230 -27.34 -4.59 -8.33
N ARG A 231 -26.14 -4.59 -7.74
CA ARG A 231 -25.66 -3.54 -6.83
C ARG A 231 -24.81 -2.47 -7.53
N GLY A 232 -24.66 -2.56 -8.84
CA GLY A 232 -23.98 -1.56 -9.66
C GLY A 232 -22.45 -1.58 -9.58
N TYR A 233 -21.84 -2.57 -8.93
CA TYR A 233 -20.38 -2.67 -8.83
C TYR A 233 -19.70 -2.88 -10.19
N LEU A 234 -20.44 -3.37 -11.20
CA LEU A 234 -19.94 -3.60 -12.55
C LEU A 234 -20.25 -2.46 -13.53
N ASN A 235 -21.06 -1.47 -13.13
CA ASN A 235 -21.42 -0.35 -14.00
C ASN A 235 -20.20 0.37 -14.60
N PRO A 236 -19.12 0.67 -13.84
CA PRO A 236 -17.95 1.36 -14.39
C PRO A 236 -17.27 0.62 -15.55
N LEU A 237 -17.36 -0.71 -15.60
CA LEU A 237 -16.75 -1.55 -16.64
C LEU A 237 -17.43 -1.39 -18.01
N PHE A 238 -18.62 -0.80 -18.06
CA PHE A 238 -19.42 -0.66 -19.27
C PHE A 238 -19.68 0.81 -19.64
N LEU A 239 -19.13 1.77 -18.88
CA LEU A 239 -19.25 3.21 -19.13
C LEU A 239 -18.13 3.72 -20.07
N PRO A 240 -18.46 4.22 -21.27
CA PRO A 240 -17.46 4.69 -22.22
C PRO A 240 -16.60 5.83 -21.64
N GLY A 241 -15.28 5.67 -21.71
CA GLY A 241 -14.33 6.67 -21.23
C GLY A 241 -14.19 6.75 -19.70
N ALA A 242 -14.73 5.79 -18.95
CA ALA A 242 -14.54 5.72 -17.52
C ALA A 242 -13.08 5.38 -17.17
N THR A 243 -12.51 6.13 -16.22
CA THR A 243 -11.22 5.81 -15.61
C THR A 243 -11.46 4.93 -14.40
N LEU A 244 -10.97 3.69 -14.44
CA LEU A 244 -11.23 2.74 -13.36
C LEU A 244 -10.30 2.99 -12.16
N ASP A 245 -10.87 2.96 -10.95
CA ASP A 245 -10.11 2.88 -9.71
C ASP A 245 -9.48 1.47 -9.52
N ASP A 246 -8.63 1.31 -8.49
CA ASP A 246 -7.92 0.05 -8.26
C ASP A 246 -8.87 -1.13 -7.95
N ARG A 247 -10.01 -0.87 -7.33
CA ARG A 247 -11.03 -1.89 -7.06
C ARG A 247 -11.77 -2.27 -8.34
N GLU A 248 -12.16 -1.28 -9.13
CA GLU A 248 -12.90 -1.49 -10.37
C GLU A 248 -12.04 -2.26 -11.39
N LYS A 249 -10.72 -2.02 -11.40
CA LYS A 249 -9.77 -2.85 -12.16
C LYS A 249 -9.76 -4.31 -11.72
N LEU A 250 -9.77 -4.56 -10.40
CA LEU A 250 -9.84 -5.93 -9.87
C LEU A 250 -11.16 -6.61 -10.26
N LEU A 251 -12.27 -5.88 -10.26
CA LEU A 251 -13.58 -6.39 -10.70
C LEU A 251 -13.61 -6.64 -12.21
N ALA A 252 -12.97 -5.79 -13.02
CA ALA A 252 -12.84 -5.96 -14.46
C ALA A 252 -12.01 -7.21 -14.81
N GLU A 253 -10.89 -7.41 -14.11
CA GLU A 253 -10.06 -8.59 -14.25
C GLU A 253 -10.82 -9.86 -13.83
N TRP A 254 -11.54 -9.81 -12.71
CA TRP A 254 -12.39 -10.90 -12.24
C TRP A 254 -13.48 -11.28 -13.24
N PHE A 255 -14.21 -10.30 -13.78
CA PHE A 255 -15.22 -10.51 -14.80
C PHE A 255 -14.63 -11.20 -16.04
N SER A 256 -13.50 -10.68 -16.51
CA SER A 256 -12.81 -11.20 -17.70
C SER A 256 -12.29 -12.62 -17.49
N ARG A 257 -11.64 -12.87 -16.34
CA ARG A 257 -11.00 -14.15 -16.05
C ARG A 257 -12.00 -15.27 -15.77
N GLU A 258 -13.02 -15.00 -14.96
CA GLU A 258 -13.93 -16.05 -14.48
C GLU A 258 -15.17 -16.24 -15.36
N PHE A 259 -15.62 -15.20 -16.09
CA PHE A 259 -16.91 -15.26 -16.81
C PHE A 259 -16.79 -15.06 -18.32
N ALA A 260 -15.90 -14.21 -18.82
CA ALA A 260 -15.87 -13.90 -20.25
C ALA A 260 -15.55 -15.11 -21.15
N ALA A 261 -14.76 -16.07 -20.66
CA ALA A 261 -14.43 -17.31 -21.38
C ALA A 261 -15.27 -18.53 -20.96
N ILE A 262 -15.63 -18.63 -19.67
CA ILE A 262 -16.24 -19.82 -19.07
C ILE A 262 -17.78 -19.75 -19.08
N HIS A 263 -18.34 -18.56 -18.88
CA HIS A 263 -19.77 -18.29 -18.80
C HIS A 263 -20.19 -17.28 -19.88
N ALA A 264 -19.78 -17.55 -21.12
CA ALA A 264 -19.96 -16.64 -22.24
C ALA A 264 -21.43 -16.19 -22.45
N PRO A 265 -22.47 -17.05 -22.32
CA PRO A 265 -23.85 -16.61 -22.46
C PRO A 265 -24.28 -15.58 -21.40
N GLU A 266 -23.95 -15.80 -20.13
CA GLU A 266 -24.29 -14.91 -19.03
C GLU A 266 -23.49 -13.61 -19.08
N ALA A 267 -22.21 -13.69 -19.44
CA ALA A 267 -21.36 -12.53 -19.68
C ALA A 267 -21.88 -11.68 -20.85
N LEU A 268 -22.29 -12.32 -21.95
CA LEU A 268 -22.86 -11.63 -23.11
C LEU A 268 -24.22 -10.99 -22.77
N ALA A 269 -25.08 -11.69 -22.03
CA ALA A 269 -26.36 -11.16 -21.58
C ALA A 269 -26.17 -9.96 -20.63
N LEU A 270 -25.14 -9.98 -19.78
CA LEU A 270 -24.77 -8.85 -18.96
C LEU A 270 -24.31 -7.65 -19.82
N VAL A 271 -23.38 -7.89 -20.76
CA VAL A 271 -22.89 -6.85 -21.68
C VAL A 271 -24.03 -6.25 -22.49
N GLN A 272 -24.99 -7.06 -22.96
CA GLN A 272 -26.19 -6.59 -23.66
C GLN A 272 -27.08 -5.71 -22.77
N ARG A 273 -27.29 -6.08 -21.49
CA ARG A 273 -28.04 -5.26 -20.53
C ARG A 273 -27.38 -3.90 -20.27
N HIS A 274 -26.06 -3.84 -20.36
CA HIS A 274 -25.27 -2.61 -20.27
C HIS A 274 -25.04 -1.91 -21.62
N GLY A 275 -25.85 -2.22 -22.64
CA GLY A 275 -25.85 -1.51 -23.92
C GLY A 275 -24.77 -1.94 -24.90
N ALA A 276 -24.23 -3.16 -24.75
CA ALA A 276 -23.21 -3.77 -25.60
C ALA A 276 -21.89 -2.97 -25.70
N ARG A 277 -21.47 -2.38 -24.57
CA ARG A 277 -20.25 -1.56 -24.48
C ARG A 277 -19.33 -2.15 -23.43
N ILE A 278 -18.02 -2.09 -23.65
CA ILE A 278 -16.99 -2.47 -22.69
C ILE A 278 -15.99 -1.31 -22.62
N THR A 279 -15.64 -0.88 -21.41
CA THR A 279 -14.64 0.16 -21.20
C THR A 279 -13.26 -0.35 -21.63
N SER A 280 -12.64 0.32 -22.60
CA SER A 280 -11.29 0.03 -23.03
C SER A 280 -10.29 0.79 -22.15
N ASP A 281 -9.94 0.26 -20.98
CA ASP A 281 -8.79 0.76 -20.24
C ASP A 281 -7.51 0.14 -20.82
N SER A 282 -6.69 0.97 -21.48
CA SER A 282 -5.42 0.60 -22.10
C SER A 282 -4.39 -0.03 -21.12
N SER A 283 -4.64 0.02 -19.81
CA SER A 283 -3.81 -0.62 -18.78
C SER A 283 -4.12 -2.11 -18.54
N ILE A 284 -5.25 -2.63 -19.00
CA ILE A 284 -5.69 -4.03 -18.78
C ILE A 284 -5.18 -4.96 -19.90
N ALA A 285 -4.77 -4.42 -21.05
CA ALA A 285 -4.32 -5.20 -22.21
C ALA A 285 -2.88 -5.76 -22.11
N ARG A 286 -2.23 -5.70 -20.93
CA ARG A 286 -0.88 -6.22 -20.69
C ARG A 286 -0.85 -7.06 -19.42
N SER A 287 -1.45 -8.24 -19.45
CA SER A 287 -1.16 -9.34 -18.52
C SER A 287 -1.10 -10.66 -19.26
#